data_AF-A0A348G1I9-F1
#
_entry.id   AF-A0A348G1I9-F1
#
_cell.length_a   1.000
_cell.length_b   1.000
_cell.length_c   1.000
_cell.angle_alpha   90.00
_cell.angle_beta   90.00
_cell.angle_gamma   90.00
#
_symmetry.space_group_name_H-M   'P 1'
#
loop_
_entity.id
_entity.type
_entity.pdbx_description
1 polymer ?
#
loop_
_entity_poly.entity_id
_entity_poly.type
_entity_poly.pdbx_seq_one_letter_code
_entity_poly.pdbx_strand_id
1 'polypeptide(L)'
;MTEREEKSRESKVRRQLQKCGYRLHKTPARSWLRKHYGAGYMITLNNTVVSGCSSREYDANLEDVELFVSDLASHPAPTLAPLPADSSRAA
;
A
#
# COMPACT_ATOMS: atom_id res chain seq x y z
N MET A 1 7.88 8.29 21.29
CA MET A 1 7.19 8.70 20.05
C MET A 1 5.71 8.79 20.35
N THR A 2 5.04 9.86 19.93
CA THR A 2 3.63 10.08 20.29
C THR A 2 2.72 9.47 19.22
N GLU A 3 1.60 8.85 19.61
CA GLU A 3 0.61 8.28 18.68
C GLU A 3 0.14 9.27 17.59
N ARG A 4 0.24 10.58 17.85
CA ARG A 4 -0.08 11.64 16.90
C ARG A 4 0.90 11.71 15.73
N GLU A 5 2.19 11.49 15.98
CA GLU A 5 3.24 11.52 14.96
C GLU A 5 3.11 10.32 14.02
N GLU A 6 2.87 9.13 14.56
CA GLU A 6 2.60 7.92 13.77
C GLU A 6 1.37 8.09 12.87
N LYS A 7 0.29 8.67 13.42
CA LYS A 7 -0.91 8.98 12.63
C LYS A 7 -0.65 9.98 11.50
N SER A 8 0.21 10.97 11.75
CA SER A 8 0.60 11.96 10.75
C SER A 8 1.41 11.30 9.61
N ARG A 9 2.39 10.45 9.97
CA ARG A 9 3.18 9.65 9.03
C ARG A 9 2.29 8.73 8.19
N GLU A 10 1.41 7.97 8.83
CA GLU A 10 0.43 7.10 8.16
C GLU A 10 -0.44 7.88 7.17
N SER A 11 -0.93 9.05 7.58
CA SER A 11 -1.76 9.91 6.72
C SER A 11 -0.99 10.43 5.49
N LYS A 12 0.29 10.77 5.65
CA LYS A 12 1.16 11.24 4.55
C LYS A 12 1.42 10.12 3.55
N VAL A 13 1.84 8.96 4.05
CA VAL A 13 2.14 7.76 3.26
C VAL A 13 0.90 7.29 2.51
N ARG A 14 -0.26 7.24 3.17
CA ARG A 14 -1.53 6.88 2.52
C ARG A 14 -1.87 7.80 1.36
N ARG A 15 -1.67 9.11 1.50
CA ARG A 15 -1.89 10.09 0.42
C ARG A 15 -0.93 9.88 -0.75
N GLN A 16 0.33 9.56 -0.48
CA GLN A 16 1.32 9.28 -1.52
C GLN A 16 0.96 8.00 -2.29
N LEU A 17 0.65 6.92 -1.59
CA LEU A 17 0.20 5.66 -2.19
C LEU A 17 -1.05 5.85 -3.06
N GLN A 18 -2.04 6.60 -2.58
CA GLN A 18 -3.26 6.90 -3.34
C GLN A 18 -3.00 7.65 -4.64
N LYS A 19 -2.02 8.57 -4.68
CA LYS A 19 -1.63 9.26 -5.93
C LYS A 19 -1.10 8.28 -6.98
N CYS A 20 -0.46 7.21 -6.53
CA CYS A 20 0.12 6.17 -7.38
C CYS A 20 -0.87 5.01 -7.64
N GLY A 21 -2.11 5.09 -7.16
CA GLY A 21 -3.15 4.06 -7.34
C GLY A 21 -3.13 2.92 -6.32
N TYR A 22 -2.19 2.95 -5.36
CA TYR A 22 -2.09 1.94 -4.30
C TYR A 22 -3.03 2.23 -3.13
N ARG A 23 -3.36 1.18 -2.37
CA ARG A 23 -4.18 1.25 -1.15
C ARG A 23 -3.39 0.68 0.02
N LEU A 24 -3.37 1.44 1.12
CA LEU A 24 -2.80 1.00 2.39
C LEU A 24 -3.90 0.43 3.27
N HIS A 25 -3.74 -0.83 3.68
CA HIS A 25 -4.58 -1.53 4.63
C HIS A 25 -3.85 -1.66 5.96
N LYS A 26 -4.56 -1.42 7.05
CA LYS A 26 -4.07 -1.60 8.42
C LYS A 26 -4.78 -2.78 9.05
N THR A 27 -4.09 -3.50 9.94
CA THR A 27 -4.71 -4.62 10.66
C THR A 27 -5.97 -4.13 11.41
N PRO A 28 -7.12 -4.80 11.21
CA PRO A 28 -8.35 -4.43 11.92
C PRO A 28 -8.18 -4.47 13.43
N ALA A 29 -8.81 -3.54 14.15
CA ALA A 29 -8.71 -3.47 15.61
C ALA A 29 -9.17 -4.74 16.34
N ARG A 30 -10.11 -5.48 15.74
CA ARG A 30 -10.68 -6.72 16.30
C ARG A 30 -10.01 -8.00 15.78
N SER A 31 -8.96 -7.89 14.98
CA SER A 31 -8.28 -9.08 14.43
C SER A 31 -7.41 -9.76 15.48
N TRP A 32 -7.42 -11.11 15.47
CA TRP A 32 -6.53 -11.93 16.29
C TRP A 32 -5.03 -11.63 16.01
N LEU A 33 -4.69 -11.33 14.75
CA LEU A 33 -3.34 -10.94 14.35
C LEU A 33 -2.83 -9.73 15.13
N ARG A 34 -3.71 -8.74 15.37
CA ARG A 34 -3.33 -7.54 16.12
C ARG A 34 -2.99 -7.84 17.57
N LYS A 35 -3.67 -8.83 18.16
CA LYS A 35 -3.42 -9.27 19.54
C LYS A 35 -2.08 -10.00 19.68
N HIS A 36 -1.69 -10.77 18.66
CA HIS A 36 -0.46 -11.56 18.68
C HIS A 36 0.78 -10.80 18.21
N TYR A 37 0.64 -9.90 17.24
CA TYR A 37 1.77 -9.27 16.55
C TYR A 37 1.72 -7.74 16.51
N GLY A 38 0.64 -7.12 16.97
CA GLY A 38 0.48 -5.67 16.97
C GLY A 38 -0.12 -5.12 15.67
N ALA A 39 -0.02 -3.81 15.48
CA ALA A 39 -0.58 -3.14 14.31
C ALA A 39 0.36 -3.28 13.11
N GLY A 40 -0.07 -4.04 12.11
CA GLY A 40 0.65 -4.18 10.85
C GLY A 40 -0.06 -3.53 9.68
N TYR A 41 0.64 -3.50 8.55
CA TYR A 41 0.25 -2.84 7.32
C TYR A 41 0.39 -3.78 6.13
N MET A 42 -0.42 -3.50 5.10
CA MET A 42 -0.42 -4.22 3.84
C MET A 42 -0.73 -3.25 2.71
N ILE A 43 0.00 -3.34 1.60
CA ILE A 43 -0.18 -2.48 0.43
C ILE A 43 -0.79 -3.32 -0.69
N THR A 44 -1.88 -2.82 -1.29
CA THR A 44 -2.56 -3.48 -2.40
C THR A 44 -2.68 -2.55 -3.62
N LEU A 45 -2.67 -3.14 -4.82
CA LEU A 45 -2.92 -2.46 -6.10
C LEU A 45 -3.92 -3.31 -6.88
N ASN A 46 -5.09 -2.75 -7.22
CA ASN A 46 -6.11 -3.42 -8.04
C ASN A 46 -6.36 -4.89 -7.63
N ASN A 47 -6.60 -5.13 -6.33
CA ASN A 47 -6.85 -6.45 -5.74
C ASN A 47 -5.65 -7.41 -5.69
N THR A 48 -4.45 -6.94 -6.05
CA THR A 48 -3.19 -7.68 -5.89
C THR A 48 -2.45 -7.16 -4.68
N VAL A 49 -1.92 -8.05 -3.85
CA VAL A 49 -1.06 -7.66 -2.72
C VAL A 49 0.34 -7.40 -3.25
N VAL A 50 0.85 -6.20 -3.00
CA VAL A 50 2.17 -5.75 -3.48
C VAL A 50 3.21 -5.87 -2.38
N SER A 51 2.81 -5.59 -1.13
CA SER A 51 3.70 -5.67 0.03
C SER A 51 2.92 -5.94 1.32
N GLY A 52 3.58 -6.52 2.33
CA GLY A 52 2.99 -6.84 3.63
C GLY A 52 2.19 -8.15 3.69
N CYS A 53 2.51 -9.10 2.79
CA CYS A 53 1.98 -10.46 2.79
C CYS A 53 3.05 -11.53 2.49
N SER A 54 4.28 -11.34 2.98
CA SER A 54 5.39 -12.27 2.73
C SER A 54 5.27 -13.54 3.57
N SER A 55 5.08 -13.41 4.88
CA SER A 55 4.90 -14.55 5.80
C SER A 55 3.46 -14.69 6.29
N ARG A 56 2.73 -13.57 6.38
CA ARG A 56 1.34 -13.47 6.84
C ARG A 56 0.72 -12.17 6.34
N GLU A 57 -0.60 -12.08 6.38
CA GLU A 57 -1.29 -10.81 6.13
C GLU A 57 -0.91 -9.75 7.18
N TYR A 58 -0.75 -8.51 6.73
CA TYR A 58 -0.39 -7.35 7.57
C TYR A 58 0.96 -7.50 8.27
N ASP A 59 1.97 -8.03 7.56
CA ASP A 59 3.31 -8.22 8.15
C ASP A 59 4.22 -6.99 8.03
N ALA A 60 3.84 -5.97 7.25
CA ALA A 60 4.68 -4.79 7.06
C ALA A 60 4.53 -3.80 8.23
N ASN A 61 5.63 -3.16 8.60
CA ASN A 61 5.65 -2.06 9.55
C ASN A 61 5.56 -0.71 8.83
N LEU A 62 5.34 0.37 9.59
CA LEU A 62 5.27 1.72 9.02
C LEU A 62 6.55 2.11 8.25
N GLU A 63 7.71 1.67 8.74
CA GLU A 63 9.01 1.89 8.11
C GLU A 63 9.11 1.21 6.74
N ASP A 64 8.63 -0.02 6.61
CA ASP A 64 8.61 -0.75 5.33
C ASP A 64 7.72 -0.05 4.31
N VAL A 65 6.57 0.48 4.76
CA VAL A 65 5.66 1.22 3.88
C VAL A 65 6.29 2.55 3.43
N GLU A 66 7.04 3.22 4.30
CA GLU A 66 7.79 4.44 3.96
C GLU A 66 8.93 4.18 2.99
N LEU A 67 9.65 3.07 3.15
CA LEU A 67 10.67 2.62 2.20
C LEU A 67 10.04 2.36 0.84
N PHE A 68 8.90 1.68 0.80
CA PHE A 68 8.18 1.41 -0.45
C PHE A 68 7.76 2.70 -1.16
N VAL A 69 7.27 3.71 -0.42
CA VAL A 69 6.92 5.01 -1.02
C VAL A 69 8.16 5.78 -1.48
N SER A 70 9.26 5.70 -0.74
CA SER A 70 10.54 6.31 -1.14
C SER A 70 11.09 5.69 -2.43
N ASP A 71 10.95 4.37 -2.57
CA ASP A 71 11.33 3.63 -3.77
C ASP A 71 10.44 4.01 -4.96
N LEU A 72 9.11 4.09 -4.77
CA LEU A 72 8.18 4.59 -5.78
C LEU A 72 8.47 6.04 -6.22
N ALA A 73 9.02 6.87 -5.33
CA ALA A 73 9.40 8.24 -5.67
C ALA A 73 10.71 8.30 -6.47
N SER A 74 11.67 7.39 -6.19
CA SER A 74 12.93 7.28 -6.94
C SER A 74 12.74 6.60 -8.29
N HIS A 75 11.78 5.71 -8.39
CA HIS A 75 11.38 5.01 -9.59
C HIS A 75 9.93 5.34 -9.88
N PRO A 76 9.64 6.49 -10.54
CA PRO A 76 8.28 6.77 -10.98
C PRO A 76 7.85 5.56 -11.80
N ALA A 77 6.82 4.87 -11.32
CA ALA A 77 6.27 3.70 -12.00
C ALA A 77 6.12 4.06 -13.48
N PRO A 78 6.51 3.16 -14.42
CA PRO A 78 6.28 3.40 -15.83
C PRO A 78 4.79 3.70 -15.94
N THR A 79 4.47 4.93 -16.33
CA THR A 79 3.12 5.40 -16.56
C THR A 79 2.40 4.26 -17.25
N LEU A 80 1.48 3.60 -16.54
CA LEU A 80 0.53 2.69 -17.17
C LEU A 80 -0.18 3.58 -18.17
N ALA A 81 0.34 3.57 -19.40
CA ALA A 81 -0.33 4.15 -20.53
C ALA A 81 -1.74 3.59 -20.47
N PRO A 82 -2.79 4.42 -20.60
CA PRO A 82 -4.12 3.88 -20.75
C PRO A 82 -4.02 2.82 -21.85
N LEU A 83 -4.34 1.56 -21.49
CA LEU A 83 -4.38 0.45 -22.44
C LEU A 83 -5.12 1.00 -23.68
N PRO A 84 -4.55 0.91 -24.90
CA PRO A 84 -5.29 1.33 -26.08
C PRO A 84 -6.60 0.56 -26.06
N ALA A 85 -7.71 1.29 -26.05
CA ALA A 85 -9.04 0.73 -26.17
C ALA A 85 -9.03 -0.14 -27.43
N ASP A 86 -8.97 -1.45 -27.21
CA ASP A 86 -8.64 -2.40 -28.25
C ASP A 86 -9.70 -2.28 -29.33
N SER A 87 -9.21 -2.00 -30.54
CA SER A 87 -10.01 -1.86 -31.75
C SER A 87 -10.55 -3.23 -32.13
N SER A 88 -11.67 -3.61 -31.55
CA SER A 88 -12.54 -4.66 -32.05
C SER A 88 -13.93 -4.04 -32.20
N ARG A 89 -14.57 -3.98 -33.37
CA ARG A 89 -14.59 -4.98 -34.44
C ARG A 89 -15.09 -4.29 -35.71
N ALA A 90 -14.27 -4.28 -36.75
CA ALA A 90 -14.73 -4.15 -38.13
C ALA A 90 -15.28 -5.52 -38.57
N ALA A 91 -16.53 -5.54 -39.04
CA ALA A 91 -17.11 -6.45 -40.04
C ALA A 91 -18.63 -6.21 -40.10
#